data_AF-A0A3S0UYA1-F1
#
_entry.id   AF-A0A3S0UYA1-F1
#
_cell.length_a   1.000
_cell.length_b   1.000
_cell.length_c   1.000
_cell.angle_alpha   90.00
_cell.angle_beta   90.00
_cell.angle_gamma   90.00
#
_symmetry.space_group_name_H-M   'P 1'
#
loop_
_entity.id
_entity.type
_entity.pdbx_description
1 polymer ?
#
loop_
_entity_poly.entity_id
_entity_poly.type
_entity_poly.pdbx_seq_one_letter_code
_entity_poly.pdbx_strand_id
1 'polypeptide(L)'
;MTKKSILILVLLINFSFQLLAQGDLMVFPKRIVFDGIQSRVQNVNLSNTGKDTTTYRLSYNQIQMDEDGKFNMIEEPEENQNFASPYLRYYPRTITLAPDESQIVKIQLIKTSELKEGEYRSHLYFRGVPKIKLLENKVSIIDTLQPKDIDIQITPIYGISIVNIITIGASTAAVSFSNLALLPSQVLSLDINRTGNQSAYGELHVNHISPEGVSTNVGLIKGFAVYTPGNLRRTKIKLNTIPSVDYTKGKLQVIYSTPNQETTYAEAFLNLSDNDEYSLETEINSNK
;
A
#
# COMPACT_ATOMS: atom_id res chain seq x y z
N MET A 1 -22.09 -55.01 39.27
CA MET A 1 -22.12 -53.68 39.92
C MET A 1 -21.42 -52.66 39.02
N THR A 2 -22.26 -51.80 38.43
CA THR A 2 -22.04 -50.47 37.85
C THR A 2 -20.63 -49.99 37.44
N LYS A 3 -20.46 -49.82 36.12
CA LYS A 3 -19.46 -48.98 35.45
C LYS A 3 -19.61 -47.52 35.90
N LYS A 4 -18.51 -46.87 36.33
CA LYS A 4 -18.41 -45.40 36.40
C LYS A 4 -17.48 -44.94 35.29
N SER A 5 -18.07 -44.43 34.21
CA SER A 5 -17.36 -43.72 33.15
C SER A 5 -17.25 -42.26 33.60
N ILE A 6 -16.03 -41.79 33.86
CA ILE A 6 -15.74 -40.38 34.14
C ILE A 6 -15.49 -39.73 32.78
N LEU A 7 -16.50 -39.03 32.28
CA LEU A 7 -16.41 -38.20 31.08
C LEU A 7 -15.77 -36.86 31.49
N ILE A 8 -14.47 -36.70 31.27
CA ILE A 8 -13.80 -35.40 31.37
C ILE A 8 -14.14 -34.62 30.09
N LEU A 9 -15.11 -33.72 30.19
CA LEU A 9 -15.43 -32.75 29.16
C LEU A 9 -14.34 -31.67 29.17
N VAL A 10 -13.36 -31.80 28.28
CA VAL A 10 -12.34 -30.77 28.03
C VAL A 10 -13.02 -29.63 27.27
N LEU A 11 -13.40 -28.58 28.00
CA LEU A 11 -13.88 -27.32 27.44
C LEU A 11 -12.69 -26.56 26.85
N LEU A 12 -12.35 -26.84 25.59
CA LEU A 12 -11.40 -26.05 24.80
C LEU A 12 -12.03 -24.68 24.46
N ILE A 13 -11.93 -23.74 25.40
CA ILE A 13 -12.26 -22.33 25.16
C ILE A 13 -11.21 -21.79 24.17
N ASN A 14 -11.59 -21.73 22.90
CA ASN A 14 -10.85 -21.04 21.84
C ASN A 14 -10.94 -19.52 22.09
N PHE A 15 -10.13 -19.01 23.04
CA PHE A 15 -9.89 -17.57 23.14
C PHE A 15 -9.13 -17.15 21.90
N SER A 16 -9.86 -16.64 20.92
CA SER A 16 -9.28 -15.89 19.80
C SER A 16 -8.73 -14.59 20.37
N PHE A 17 -7.46 -14.59 20.77
CA PHE A 17 -6.76 -13.34 21.06
C PHE A 17 -6.75 -12.53 19.76
N GLN A 18 -7.46 -11.42 19.75
CA GLN A 18 -7.25 -10.40 18.74
C GLN A 18 -5.81 -9.95 18.89
N LEU A 19 -4.95 -10.36 17.95
CA LEU A 19 -3.65 -9.76 17.75
C LEU A 19 -3.92 -8.29 17.43
N LEU A 20 -3.85 -7.43 18.45
CA LEU A 20 -3.77 -6.00 18.25
C LEU A 20 -2.43 -5.76 17.56
N ALA A 21 -2.49 -5.52 16.26
CA ALA A 21 -1.36 -5.01 15.51
C ALA A 21 -1.06 -3.60 16.05
N GLN A 22 -0.22 -3.52 17.08
CA GLN A 22 0.15 -2.28 17.71
C GLN A 22 1.28 -1.66 16.88
N GLY A 23 0.92 -0.90 15.85
CA GLY A 23 1.83 0.04 15.25
C GLY A 23 2.01 1.19 16.24
N ASP A 24 3.19 1.30 16.84
CA ASP A 24 3.50 2.40 17.79
C ASP A 24 3.76 3.73 17.06
N LEU A 25 3.74 3.75 15.72
CA LEU A 25 3.97 4.94 14.92
C LEU A 25 2.83 5.18 13.93
N MET A 26 2.20 6.34 14.03
CA MET A 26 1.27 6.87 13.05
C MET A 26 1.98 7.89 12.15
N VAL A 27 1.84 7.72 10.83
CA VAL A 27 2.38 8.65 9.83
C VAL A 27 1.25 9.13 8.92
N PHE A 28 1.08 10.45 8.80
CA PHE A 28 0.07 11.04 7.93
C PHE A 28 0.54 12.32 7.25
N PRO A 29 0.31 12.51 5.93
CA PRO A 29 -0.27 11.54 5.00
C PRO A 29 0.75 10.45 4.61
N LYS A 30 0.26 9.34 4.05
CA LYS A 30 1.09 8.23 3.54
C LYS A 30 1.66 8.47 2.13
N ARG A 31 1.22 9.55 1.48
CA ARG A 31 1.62 9.99 0.14
C ARG A 31 1.69 11.51 0.13
N ILE A 32 2.83 12.03 -0.31
CA ILE A 32 3.07 13.46 -0.53
C ILE A 32 3.27 13.66 -2.03
N VAL A 33 2.58 14.65 -2.59
CA VAL A 33 2.72 15.04 -3.99
C VAL A 33 3.03 16.53 -4.06
N PHE A 34 4.12 16.85 -4.75
CA PHE A 34 4.41 18.18 -5.23
C PHE A 34 3.93 18.25 -6.67
N ASP A 35 2.79 18.91 -6.89
CA ASP A 35 2.30 19.18 -8.24
C ASP A 35 2.86 20.52 -8.72
N GLY A 36 3.80 20.44 -9.66
CA GLY A 36 4.62 21.57 -10.08
C GLY A 36 5.60 22.05 -9.01
N ILE A 37 5.96 23.34 -9.11
CA ILE A 37 6.98 23.99 -8.26
C ILE A 37 6.43 25.16 -7.43
N GLN A 38 5.11 25.36 -7.46
CA GLN A 38 4.40 26.44 -6.79
C GLN A 38 4.37 26.18 -5.28
N SER A 39 3.93 24.98 -4.87
CA SER A 39 4.06 24.53 -3.49
C SER A 39 5.43 23.92 -3.27
N ARG A 40 6.25 24.53 -2.40
CA ARG A 40 7.63 24.08 -2.16
C ARG A 40 7.83 23.36 -0.85
N VAL A 41 6.81 23.30 0.02
CA VAL A 41 6.90 22.61 1.30
C VAL A 41 5.61 21.84 1.54
N GLN A 42 5.76 20.59 1.95
CA GLN A 42 4.69 19.71 2.39
C GLN A 42 5.02 19.17 3.78
N ASN A 43 3.99 18.89 4.57
CA ASN A 43 4.14 18.45 5.95
C ASN A 43 3.70 16.99 6.11
N VAL A 44 4.43 16.25 6.93
CA VAL A 44 4.07 14.91 7.38
C VAL A 44 4.01 14.94 8.91
N ASN A 45 2.86 14.58 9.45
CA ASN A 45 2.66 14.38 10.87
C ASN A 45 3.12 12.98 11.27
N LEU A 46 3.90 12.92 12.34
CA LEU A 46 4.43 11.71 12.94
C LEU A 46 4.00 11.67 14.40
N SER A 47 3.23 10.67 14.80
CA SER A 47 2.73 10.52 16.17
C SER A 47 3.12 9.16 16.74
N ASN A 48 3.62 9.14 17.98
CA ASN A 48 3.86 7.90 18.69
C ASN A 48 2.57 7.46 19.39
N THR A 49 1.96 6.39 18.88
CA THR A 49 0.75 5.77 19.45
C THR A 49 1.08 4.61 20.39
N GLY A 50 2.37 4.39 20.66
CA GLY A 50 2.86 3.41 21.62
C GLY A 50 3.01 3.96 23.04
N LYS A 51 3.41 3.08 23.95
CA LYS A 51 3.56 3.37 25.39
C LYS A 51 4.98 3.79 25.79
N ASP A 52 5.93 3.65 24.88
CA ASP A 52 7.35 3.92 25.14
C ASP A 52 7.84 5.09 24.30
N THR A 53 8.71 5.93 24.87
CA THR A 53 9.44 6.93 24.09
C THR A 53 10.26 6.25 23.01
N THR A 54 10.11 6.64 21.74
CA THR A 54 10.78 6.00 20.61
C THR A 54 11.49 7.04 19.75
N THR A 55 12.66 6.67 19.21
CA THR A 55 13.42 7.52 18.30
C THR A 55 13.38 6.95 16.88
N TYR A 56 13.17 7.81 15.89
CA TYR A 56 13.12 7.47 14.47
C TYR A 56 14.18 8.24 13.71
N ARG A 57 14.90 7.55 12.83
CA ARG A 57 15.81 8.16 11.84
C ARG A 57 15.16 8.10 10.46
N LEU A 58 15.25 9.21 9.74
CA LEU A 58 14.65 9.36 8.42
C LEU A 58 15.70 9.21 7.32
N SER A 59 15.40 8.44 6.27
CA SER A 59 16.20 8.29 5.05
C SER A 59 15.30 8.18 3.82
N TYR A 60 15.82 8.43 2.62
CA TYR A 60 15.13 8.05 1.40
C TYR A 60 15.55 6.65 0.96
N ASN A 61 14.57 5.83 0.59
CA ASN A 61 14.76 4.56 -0.10
C ASN A 61 14.16 4.68 -1.50
N GLN A 62 14.75 3.96 -2.46
CA GLN A 62 14.19 3.84 -3.80
C GLN A 62 13.49 2.50 -3.92
N ILE A 63 12.23 2.54 -4.33
CA ILE A 63 11.36 1.38 -4.37
C ILE A 63 10.66 1.39 -5.72
N GLN A 64 10.70 0.24 -6.37
CA GLN A 64 10.02 -0.03 -7.62
C GLN A 64 8.86 -1.00 -7.35
N MET A 65 7.82 -0.89 -8.18
CA MET A 65 6.71 -1.83 -8.22
C MET A 65 6.89 -2.75 -9.44
N ASP A 66 6.81 -4.06 -9.23
CA ASP A 66 6.73 -5.03 -10.33
C ASP A 66 5.29 -5.22 -10.84
N GLU A 67 5.12 -6.05 -11.86
CA GLU A 67 3.83 -6.28 -12.52
C GLU A 67 2.76 -6.88 -11.59
N ASP A 68 3.16 -7.57 -10.52
CA ASP A 68 2.23 -8.14 -9.53
C ASP A 68 1.91 -7.14 -8.41
N GLY A 69 2.47 -5.93 -8.49
CA GLY A 69 2.29 -4.88 -7.50
C GLY A 69 3.19 -5.03 -6.26
N LYS A 70 4.18 -5.93 -6.29
CA LYS A 70 5.13 -6.10 -5.19
C LYS A 70 6.20 -5.03 -5.29
N PHE A 71 6.64 -4.58 -4.11
CA PHE A 71 7.67 -3.57 -3.96
C PHE A 71 9.06 -4.19 -3.79
N ASN A 72 10.00 -3.72 -4.59
CA ASN A 72 11.40 -4.14 -4.55
C ASN A 72 12.30 -2.91 -4.36
N MET A 73 13.32 -3.01 -3.51
CA MET A 73 14.30 -1.94 -3.32
C MET A 73 15.29 -1.93 -4.48
N ILE A 74 15.63 -0.74 -4.94
CA ILE A 74 16.61 -0.50 -6.02
C ILE A 74 17.61 0.56 -5.58
N GLU A 75 18.79 0.59 -6.19
CA GLU A 75 19.83 1.58 -5.89
C GLU A 75 19.95 2.63 -7.00
N GLU A 76 19.87 2.18 -8.26
CA GLU A 76 19.96 3.00 -9.46
C GLU A 76 18.60 3.08 -10.18
N PRO A 77 18.29 4.20 -10.85
CA PRO A 77 17.05 4.33 -11.59
C PRO A 77 17.08 3.47 -12.86
N GLU A 78 15.95 2.87 -13.19
CA GLU A 78 15.75 2.26 -14.51
C GLU A 78 15.54 3.32 -15.61
N GLU A 79 15.48 2.86 -16.85
CA GLU A 79 15.11 3.71 -17.97
C GLU A 79 13.75 4.38 -17.72
N ASN A 80 13.66 5.69 -17.96
CA ASN A 80 12.47 6.50 -17.73
C ASN A 80 11.99 6.57 -16.27
N GLN A 81 12.83 6.17 -15.31
CA GLN A 81 12.58 6.38 -13.89
C GLN A 81 13.40 7.56 -13.36
N ASN A 82 12.75 8.43 -12.58
CA ASN A 82 13.46 9.51 -11.88
C ASN A 82 13.28 9.40 -10.38
N PHE A 83 14.36 9.55 -9.62
CA PHE A 83 14.30 9.64 -8.16
C PHE A 83 13.97 11.06 -7.71
N ALA A 84 13.04 11.19 -6.77
CA ALA A 84 12.69 12.47 -6.18
C ALA A 84 13.71 12.94 -5.12
N SER A 85 14.42 12.01 -4.46
CA SER A 85 15.30 12.32 -3.33
C SER A 85 16.39 13.37 -3.60
N PRO A 86 17.00 13.50 -4.79
CA PRO A 86 17.97 14.57 -5.06
C PRO A 86 17.35 15.98 -5.05
N TYR A 87 16.03 16.07 -5.25
CA TYR A 87 15.24 17.30 -5.33
C TYR A 87 14.40 17.55 -4.07
N LEU A 88 14.50 16.68 -3.07
CA LEU A 88 13.76 16.81 -1.81
C LEU A 88 14.71 16.91 -0.62
N ARG A 89 14.40 17.84 0.27
CA ARG A 89 15.05 18.00 1.58
C ARG A 89 14.01 17.80 2.67
N TYR A 90 14.28 16.93 3.64
CA TYR A 90 13.41 16.76 4.80
C TYR A 90 14.10 17.21 6.09
N TYR A 91 13.30 17.69 7.04
CA TYR A 91 13.76 18.04 8.38
C TYR A 91 12.65 17.89 9.43
N PRO A 92 12.98 17.46 10.66
CA PRO A 92 14.31 17.03 11.12
C PRO A 92 14.72 15.64 10.58
N ARG A 93 16.00 15.27 10.71
CA ARG A 93 16.52 13.95 10.26
C ARG A 93 16.35 12.84 11.29
N THR A 94 16.14 13.21 12.55
CA THR A 94 15.92 12.30 13.67
C THR A 94 14.89 12.92 14.59
N ILE A 95 13.98 12.10 15.07
CA ILE A 95 12.83 12.50 15.88
C ILE A 95 12.75 11.56 17.07
N THR A 96 12.60 12.11 18.27
CA THR A 96 12.28 11.35 19.48
C THR A 96 10.91 11.77 19.95
N LEU A 97 10.00 10.81 20.11
CA LEU A 97 8.62 11.05 20.53
C LEU A 97 8.35 10.28 21.81
N ALA A 98 7.92 10.97 22.86
CA ALA A 98 7.27 10.38 24.02
C ALA A 98 5.93 9.73 23.63
N PRO A 99 5.32 8.91 24.51
CA PRO A 99 3.97 8.41 24.29
C PRO A 99 2.99 9.54 23.99
N ASP A 100 2.14 9.36 22.99
CA ASP A 100 1.15 10.32 22.48
C ASP A 100 1.75 11.65 21.93
N GLU A 101 3.07 11.76 21.86
CA GLU A 101 3.73 12.93 21.28
C GLU A 101 3.66 12.90 19.75
N SER A 102 3.44 14.09 19.16
CA SER A 102 3.41 14.29 17.72
C SER A 102 4.41 15.34 17.27
N GLN A 103 5.04 15.10 16.12
CA GLN A 103 5.95 16.05 15.50
C GLN A 103 5.72 16.14 13.99
N ILE A 104 6.00 17.31 13.43
CA ILE A 104 5.91 17.55 11.99
C ILE A 104 7.28 17.38 11.35
N VAL A 105 7.35 16.56 10.31
CA VAL A 105 8.44 16.51 9.34
C VAL A 105 8.06 17.38 8.17
N LYS A 106 8.91 18.36 7.86
CA LYS A 106 8.76 19.19 6.67
C LYS A 106 9.56 18.59 5.53
N ILE A 107 8.95 18.49 4.37
CA ILE A 107 9.57 18.05 3.13
C ILE A 107 9.56 19.23 2.19
N GLN A 108 10.72 19.65 1.72
CA GLN A 108 10.94 20.84 0.93
C GLN A 108 11.48 20.47 -0.45
N LEU A 109 10.86 21.03 -1.49
CA LEU A 109 11.33 20.96 -2.86
C LEU A 109 12.53 21.90 -3.04
N ILE A 110 13.63 21.36 -3.57
CA ILE A 110 14.88 22.08 -3.86
C ILE A 110 15.29 21.84 -5.31
N LYS A 111 16.26 22.62 -5.82
CA LYS A 111 16.80 22.47 -7.17
C LYS A 111 15.73 22.47 -8.27
N THR A 112 14.69 23.28 -8.11
CA THR A 112 13.52 23.30 -9.00
C THR A 112 13.85 23.64 -10.45
N SER A 113 14.97 24.33 -10.71
CA SER A 113 15.46 24.65 -12.04
C SER A 113 16.07 23.47 -12.79
N GLU A 114 16.39 22.38 -12.09
CA GLU A 114 16.97 21.15 -12.68
C GLU A 114 15.89 20.12 -13.04
N LEU A 115 14.66 20.32 -12.57
CA LEU A 115 13.54 19.42 -12.82
C LEU A 115 13.08 19.53 -14.27
N LYS A 116 12.94 18.39 -14.93
CA LYS A 116 12.36 18.26 -16.26
C LYS A 116 10.92 17.77 -16.14
N GLU A 117 10.19 17.84 -17.24
CA GLU A 117 8.84 17.28 -17.34
C GLU A 117 8.83 15.78 -17.03
N GLY A 118 7.80 15.33 -16.32
CA GLY A 118 7.61 13.94 -15.91
C GLY A 118 7.41 13.77 -14.40
N GLU A 119 7.38 12.51 -13.98
CA GLU A 119 7.26 12.13 -12.57
C GLU A 119 8.61 11.74 -11.97
N TYR A 120 8.84 12.18 -10.74
CA TYR A 120 9.94 11.76 -9.87
C TYR A 120 9.35 11.09 -8.63
N ARG A 121 9.89 9.94 -8.21
CA ARG A 121 9.38 9.22 -7.04
C ARG A 121 10.50 8.66 -6.16
N SER A 122 10.38 8.88 -4.85
CA SER A 122 11.21 8.26 -3.81
C SER A 122 10.37 8.01 -2.56
N HIS A 123 10.89 7.22 -1.61
CA HIS A 123 10.14 6.81 -0.43
C HIS A 123 10.84 7.29 0.84
N LEU A 124 10.20 8.16 1.62
CA LEU A 124 10.75 8.62 2.88
C LEU A 124 10.50 7.52 3.92
N TYR A 125 11.59 6.94 4.42
CA TYR A 125 11.62 5.83 5.34
C TYR A 125 11.90 6.32 6.76
N PHE A 126 11.01 5.96 7.68
CA PHE A 126 11.08 6.22 9.11
C PHE A 126 11.51 4.93 9.79
N ARG A 127 12.77 4.85 10.23
CA ARG A 127 13.32 3.66 10.88
C ARG A 127 13.46 3.88 12.38
N GLY A 128 12.89 2.99 13.19
CA GLY A 128 13.12 2.99 14.63
C GLY A 128 14.61 2.82 14.96
N VAL A 129 15.08 3.56 15.96
CA VAL A 129 16.43 3.42 16.52
C VAL A 129 16.34 2.54 17.76
N PRO A 130 16.98 1.36 17.81
CA PRO A 130 16.94 0.48 18.97
C PRO A 130 17.46 1.18 20.22
N LYS A 131 16.75 1.00 21.35
CA LYS A 131 17.29 1.32 22.67
C LYS A 131 18.34 0.28 23.00
N ILE A 132 19.61 0.65 22.97
CA ILE A 132 20.67 -0.22 23.49
C ILE A 132 20.51 -0.20 25.02
N LYS A 133 19.92 -1.25 25.58
CA LYS A 133 20.08 -1.52 27.02
C LYS A 133 21.54 -1.95 27.18
N LEU A 134 22.37 -1.07 27.73
CA LEU A 134 23.66 -1.47 28.26
C LEU A 134 23.36 -2.59 29.25
N LEU A 135 23.96 -3.77 29.04
CA LEU A 135 23.91 -4.85 30.01
C LEU A 135 24.39 -4.24 31.33
N GLU A 136 23.49 -4.05 32.29
CA GLU A 136 23.91 -3.83 33.66
C GLU A 136 24.77 -5.03 34.01
N ASN A 137 26.06 -4.80 34.23
CA ASN A 137 27.01 -5.82 34.65
C ASN A 137 26.52 -6.40 35.98
N LYS A 138 25.63 -7.39 35.93
CA LYS A 138 25.47 -8.35 37.01
C LYS A 138 26.71 -9.23 36.97
N VAL A 139 27.78 -8.72 37.57
CA VAL A 139 28.85 -9.56 38.09
C VAL A 139 28.23 -10.34 39.25
N SER A 140 27.54 -11.42 38.92
CA SER A 140 27.26 -12.48 39.89
C SER A 140 28.54 -13.30 39.98
N ILE A 141 29.35 -13.01 40.99
CA ILE A 141 30.43 -13.90 41.41
C ILE A 141 29.75 -15.12 42.02
N ILE A 142 29.43 -16.13 41.21
CA ILE A 142 29.20 -17.48 41.73
C ILE A 142 29.90 -18.46 40.78
N ASP A 143 31.00 -18.97 41.30
CA ASP A 143 31.88 -19.96 40.71
C ASP A 143 31.19 -21.33 40.75
N THR A 144 30.47 -21.70 39.69
CA THR A 144 30.21 -23.12 39.39
C THR A 144 30.16 -23.36 37.89
N LEU A 145 31.00 -24.29 37.44
CA LEU A 145 31.14 -24.76 36.07
C LEU A 145 29.84 -25.44 35.60
N GLN A 146 29.01 -24.72 34.87
CA GLN A 146 27.95 -25.25 34.01
C GLN A 146 28.19 -24.71 32.59
N PRO A 147 27.94 -25.48 31.52
CA PRO A 147 28.09 -24.99 30.16
C PRO A 147 27.20 -23.76 29.97
N LYS A 148 27.81 -22.66 29.52
CA LYS A 148 27.13 -21.38 29.26
C LYS A 148 25.96 -21.62 28.31
N ASP A 149 24.74 -21.52 28.84
CA ASP A 149 23.53 -21.40 28.03
C ASP A 149 23.71 -20.22 27.06
N ILE A 150 23.52 -20.48 25.76
CA ILE A 150 23.61 -19.44 24.74
C ILE A 150 22.33 -18.61 24.84
N ASP A 151 22.43 -17.40 25.42
CA ASP A 151 21.35 -16.42 25.44
C ASP A 151 21.35 -15.61 24.13
N ILE A 152 20.26 -15.72 23.35
CA ILE A 152 20.08 -15.01 22.07
C ILE A 152 18.99 -13.97 22.25
N GLN A 153 19.37 -12.69 22.24
CA GLN A 153 18.43 -11.57 22.27
C GLN A 153 18.21 -11.01 20.85
N ILE A 154 17.00 -11.17 20.32
CA ILE A 154 16.59 -10.59 19.04
C ILE A 154 15.74 -9.34 19.32
N THR A 155 16.15 -8.18 18.81
CA THR A 155 15.37 -6.94 18.90
C THR A 155 14.88 -6.54 17.51
N PRO A 156 13.58 -6.68 17.20
CA PRO A 156 13.05 -6.24 15.91
C PRO A 156 13.14 -4.72 15.77
N ILE A 157 13.44 -4.25 14.56
CA ILE A 157 13.47 -2.82 14.22
C ILE A 157 12.37 -2.56 13.21
N TYR A 158 11.34 -1.86 13.65
CA TYR A 158 10.23 -1.48 12.79
C TYR A 158 10.55 -0.22 11.99
N GLY A 159 9.99 -0.13 10.79
CA GLY A 159 10.05 1.09 9.99
C GLY A 159 8.88 1.20 9.03
N ILE A 160 8.58 2.44 8.62
CA ILE A 160 7.46 2.79 7.75
C ILE A 160 8.00 3.62 6.60
N SER A 161 7.55 3.36 5.37
CA SER A 161 7.86 4.17 4.20
C SER A 161 6.62 4.90 3.70
N ILE A 162 6.76 6.19 3.36
CA ILE A 162 5.71 6.96 2.66
C ILE A 162 6.21 7.41 1.29
N VAL A 163 5.29 7.48 0.33
CA VAL A 163 5.63 7.84 -1.05
C VAL A 163 5.76 9.36 -1.17
N ASN A 164 6.83 9.84 -1.79
CA ASN A 164 7.03 11.24 -2.14
C ASN A 164 7.16 11.36 -3.65
N ILE A 165 6.29 12.16 -4.25
CA ILE A 165 6.19 12.32 -5.70
C ILE A 165 6.35 13.80 -6.05
N ILE A 166 7.07 14.08 -7.13
CA ILE A 166 7.08 15.38 -7.80
C ILE A 166 6.56 15.15 -9.21
N THR A 167 5.54 15.90 -9.63
CA THR A 167 5.03 15.91 -11.00
C THR A 167 5.31 17.26 -11.62
N ILE A 168 5.93 17.26 -12.80
CA ILE A 168 6.23 18.47 -13.58
C ILE A 168 5.59 18.32 -14.95
N GLY A 169 4.90 19.37 -15.42
CA GLY A 169 4.24 19.39 -16.72
C GLY A 169 2.87 18.71 -16.71
N ALA A 170 2.25 18.66 -17.89
CA ALA A 170 0.93 18.09 -18.06
C ALA A 170 0.99 16.55 -18.04
N SER A 171 -0.05 15.93 -17.49
CA SER A 171 -0.16 14.47 -17.53
C SER A 171 -0.49 14.00 -18.94
N THR A 172 0.28 13.04 -19.44
CA THR A 172 -0.07 12.27 -20.64
C THR A 172 -0.42 10.83 -20.27
N ALA A 173 -0.70 10.56 -18.99
CA ALA A 173 -0.99 9.22 -18.51
C ALA A 173 -2.30 8.72 -19.10
N ALA A 174 -2.24 7.57 -19.77
CA ALA A 174 -3.41 6.87 -20.27
C ALA A 174 -3.43 5.46 -19.68
N VAL A 175 -4.63 4.94 -19.41
CA VAL A 175 -4.83 3.61 -18.85
C VAL A 175 -5.86 2.85 -19.66
N SER A 176 -5.62 1.55 -19.84
CA SER A 176 -6.60 0.64 -20.41
C SER A 176 -6.62 -0.67 -19.62
N PHE A 177 -7.73 -1.40 -19.76
CA PHE A 177 -7.89 -2.73 -19.20
C PHE A 177 -7.69 -3.80 -20.27
N SER A 178 -7.14 -4.94 -19.88
CA SER A 178 -7.08 -6.16 -20.71
C SER A 178 -7.25 -7.42 -19.86
N ASN A 179 -7.48 -8.56 -20.51
CA ASN A 179 -7.53 -9.88 -19.85
C ASN A 179 -8.53 -9.94 -18.67
N LEU A 180 -9.68 -9.27 -18.80
CA LEU A 180 -10.76 -9.34 -17.81
C LEU A 180 -11.38 -10.73 -17.83
N ALA A 181 -11.43 -11.38 -16.67
CA ALA A 181 -12.07 -12.69 -16.52
C ALA A 181 -12.56 -12.90 -15.08
N LEU A 182 -13.71 -13.54 -14.92
CA LEU A 182 -14.19 -13.99 -13.62
C LEU A 182 -13.71 -15.42 -13.36
N LEU A 183 -12.76 -15.57 -12.45
CA LEU A 183 -12.23 -16.86 -12.01
C LEU A 183 -13.15 -17.52 -10.96
N PRO A 184 -13.01 -18.84 -10.71
CA PRO A 184 -13.74 -19.53 -9.66
C PRO A 184 -13.65 -18.85 -8.30
N SER A 185 -14.67 -19.07 -7.47
CA SER A 185 -14.80 -18.39 -6.19
C SER A 185 -14.86 -16.86 -6.32
N GLN A 186 -15.49 -16.33 -7.37
CA GLN A 186 -15.77 -14.89 -7.51
C GLN A 186 -14.49 -14.02 -7.43
N VAL A 187 -13.44 -14.43 -8.13
CA VAL A 187 -12.19 -13.68 -8.22
C VAL A 187 -12.11 -13.04 -9.59
N LEU A 188 -12.28 -11.72 -9.67
CA LEU A 188 -12.09 -10.98 -10.91
C LEU A 188 -10.58 -10.83 -11.17
N SER A 189 -10.11 -11.32 -12.31
CA SER A 189 -8.76 -11.10 -12.82
C SER A 189 -8.80 -10.02 -13.89
N LEU A 190 -7.83 -9.12 -13.88
CA LEU A 190 -7.64 -8.12 -14.92
C LEU A 190 -6.20 -7.60 -14.95
N ASP A 191 -5.80 -7.14 -16.12
CA ASP A 191 -4.55 -6.44 -16.36
C ASP A 191 -4.83 -4.97 -16.61
N ILE A 192 -3.98 -4.12 -16.04
CA ILE A 192 -4.10 -2.66 -16.13
C ILE A 192 -2.84 -2.15 -16.84
N ASN A 193 -3.03 -1.67 -18.06
CA ASN A 193 -1.95 -1.16 -18.91
C ASN A 193 -1.88 0.35 -18.76
N ARG A 194 -0.70 0.89 -18.51
CA ARG A 194 -0.44 2.32 -18.37
C ARG A 194 0.58 2.76 -19.42
N THR A 195 0.33 3.90 -20.05
CA THR A 195 1.31 4.61 -20.87
C THR A 195 1.43 6.07 -20.41
N GLY A 196 2.43 6.78 -20.93
CA GLY A 196 2.63 8.21 -20.64
C GLY A 196 3.61 8.50 -19.50
N ASN A 197 3.72 9.79 -19.18
CA ASN A 197 4.80 10.37 -18.37
C ASN A 197 4.57 10.34 -16.84
N GLN A 198 3.40 9.90 -16.38
CA GLN A 198 3.03 9.89 -14.96
C GLN A 198 2.37 8.56 -14.56
N SER A 199 2.42 8.27 -13.26
CA SER A 199 1.74 7.13 -12.67
C SER A 199 0.23 7.35 -12.59
N ALA A 200 -0.54 6.29 -12.78
CA ALA A 200 -1.97 6.31 -12.49
C ALA A 200 -2.18 5.92 -11.02
N TYR A 201 -2.92 6.71 -10.25
CA TYR A 201 -3.25 6.43 -8.84
C TYR A 201 -4.71 6.75 -8.56
N GLY A 202 -5.42 5.84 -7.89
CA GLY A 202 -6.87 5.91 -7.86
C GLY A 202 -7.57 4.84 -7.04
N GLU A 203 -8.85 4.64 -7.36
CA GLU A 203 -9.70 3.59 -6.82
C GLU A 203 -10.22 2.70 -7.95
N LEU A 204 -10.22 1.38 -7.73
CA LEU A 204 -10.90 0.42 -8.59
C LEU A 204 -12.26 0.10 -7.98
N HIS A 205 -13.32 0.38 -8.72
CA HIS A 205 -14.69 0.03 -8.39
C HIS A 205 -15.15 -1.11 -9.28
N VAL A 206 -15.74 -2.14 -8.68
CA VAL A 206 -16.37 -3.25 -9.40
C VAL A 206 -17.84 -3.27 -9.04
N ASN A 207 -18.70 -3.06 -10.04
CA ASN A 207 -20.15 -3.09 -9.88
C ASN A 207 -20.70 -4.29 -10.64
N HIS A 208 -21.59 -5.06 -10.01
CA HIS A 208 -22.43 -6.03 -10.70
C HIS A 208 -23.69 -5.33 -11.18
N ILE A 209 -24.04 -5.53 -12.45
CA ILE A 209 -25.27 -5.03 -13.06
C ILE A 209 -26.11 -6.25 -13.42
N SER A 210 -27.25 -6.41 -12.74
CA SER A 210 -28.17 -7.53 -12.98
C SER A 210 -28.79 -7.46 -14.39
N PRO A 211 -29.37 -8.56 -14.92
CA PRO A 211 -30.13 -8.52 -16.17
C PRO A 211 -31.26 -7.47 -16.18
N GLU A 212 -31.80 -7.14 -15.00
CA GLU A 212 -32.82 -6.11 -14.79
C GLU A 212 -32.23 -4.68 -14.69
N GLY A 213 -30.91 -4.53 -14.76
CA GLY A 213 -30.20 -3.25 -14.74
C GLY A 213 -29.85 -2.73 -13.34
N VAL A 214 -30.03 -3.54 -12.28
CA VAL A 214 -29.72 -3.10 -10.91
C VAL A 214 -28.21 -3.15 -10.69
N SER A 215 -27.61 -1.99 -10.40
CA SER A 215 -26.18 -1.87 -10.11
C SER A 215 -25.88 -2.01 -8.62
N THR A 216 -24.99 -2.94 -8.26
CA THR A 216 -24.55 -3.21 -6.89
C THR A 216 -23.02 -3.19 -6.83
N ASN A 217 -22.43 -2.39 -5.94
CA ASN A 217 -20.97 -2.43 -5.73
C ASN A 217 -20.56 -3.75 -5.06
N VAL A 218 -19.72 -4.51 -5.75
CA VAL A 218 -19.25 -5.84 -5.35
C VAL A 218 -17.75 -5.89 -5.09
N GLY A 219 -17.04 -4.80 -5.35
CA GLY A 219 -15.61 -4.68 -5.06
C GLY A 219 -15.15 -3.21 -5.04
N LEU A 220 -14.22 -2.92 -4.14
CA LEU A 220 -13.58 -1.63 -4.01
C LEU A 220 -12.13 -1.80 -3.56
N ILE A 221 -11.18 -1.30 -4.36
CA ILE A 221 -9.79 -1.17 -3.95
C ILE A 221 -9.40 0.30 -3.98
N LYS A 222 -9.10 0.85 -2.80
CA LYS A 222 -8.63 2.24 -2.66
C LYS A 222 -7.11 2.33 -2.75
N GLY A 223 -6.61 3.41 -3.33
CA GLY A 223 -5.18 3.67 -3.45
C GLY A 223 -4.47 2.66 -4.36
N PHE A 224 -5.17 2.17 -5.38
CA PHE A 224 -4.57 1.36 -6.43
C PHE A 224 -3.65 2.23 -7.28
N ALA A 225 -2.52 1.68 -7.72
CA ALA A 225 -1.49 2.43 -8.43
C ALA A 225 -0.90 1.62 -9.57
N VAL A 226 -0.61 2.24 -10.71
CA VAL A 226 0.31 1.71 -11.71
C VAL A 226 1.40 2.76 -11.85
N TYR A 227 2.58 2.41 -11.35
CA TYR A 227 3.66 3.35 -11.11
C TYR A 227 4.64 3.39 -12.29
N THR A 228 5.01 4.58 -12.78
CA THR A 228 6.12 4.73 -13.73
C THR A 228 7.45 4.18 -13.15
N PRO A 229 8.33 3.53 -13.94
CA PRO A 229 8.23 3.27 -15.38
C PRO A 229 7.36 2.06 -15.76
N GLY A 230 6.81 1.33 -14.79
CA GLY A 230 5.96 0.16 -15.04
C GLY A 230 4.75 0.49 -15.91
N ASN A 231 4.52 -0.35 -16.93
CA ASN A 231 3.44 -0.19 -17.91
C ASN A 231 2.31 -1.22 -17.76
N LEU A 232 2.49 -2.21 -16.89
CA LEU A 232 1.53 -3.28 -16.65
C LEU A 232 1.42 -3.53 -15.15
N ARG A 233 0.19 -3.68 -14.66
CA ARG A 233 -0.08 -4.27 -13.35
C ARG A 233 -1.19 -5.31 -13.47
N ARG A 234 -0.86 -6.56 -13.13
CA ARG A 234 -1.82 -7.66 -13.04
C ARG A 234 -2.47 -7.63 -11.68
N THR A 235 -3.78 -7.85 -11.62
CA THR A 235 -4.48 -7.88 -10.33
C THR A 235 -5.61 -8.88 -10.28
N LYS A 236 -5.86 -9.38 -9.07
CA LYS A 236 -6.95 -10.29 -8.75
C LYS A 236 -7.74 -9.70 -7.59
N ILE A 237 -9.02 -9.51 -7.80
CA ILE A 237 -9.95 -8.89 -6.86
C ILE A 237 -10.96 -9.95 -6.43
N LYS A 238 -10.92 -10.32 -5.15
CA LYS A 238 -11.98 -11.15 -4.57
C LYS A 238 -13.23 -10.27 -4.40
N LEU A 239 -14.30 -10.63 -5.09
CA LEU A 239 -15.57 -9.91 -5.00
C LEU A 239 -16.33 -10.30 -3.73
N ASN A 240 -17.15 -9.38 -3.23
CA ASN A 240 -17.97 -9.55 -2.04
C ASN A 240 -19.13 -10.52 -2.31
N THR A 241 -19.30 -11.54 -1.46
CA THR A 241 -20.49 -12.39 -1.55
C THR A 241 -21.70 -11.65 -0.97
N ILE A 242 -22.58 -11.14 -1.84
CA ILE A 242 -23.81 -10.43 -1.46
C ILE A 242 -25.01 -11.32 -1.82
N PRO A 243 -25.94 -11.63 -0.90
CA PRO A 243 -27.04 -12.57 -1.17
C PRO A 243 -27.95 -12.20 -2.35
N SER A 244 -28.07 -10.91 -2.68
CA SER A 244 -28.89 -10.42 -3.80
C SER A 244 -28.17 -10.42 -5.15
N VAL A 245 -26.90 -10.80 -5.20
CA VAL A 245 -26.07 -10.76 -6.41
C VAL A 245 -25.85 -12.18 -6.93
N ASP A 246 -26.31 -12.43 -8.16
CA ASP A 246 -26.04 -13.66 -8.91
C ASP A 246 -24.88 -13.43 -9.90
N TYR A 247 -23.69 -13.91 -9.56
CA TYR A 247 -22.48 -13.80 -10.38
C TYR A 247 -22.47 -14.70 -11.63
N THR A 248 -23.55 -15.45 -11.88
CA THR A 248 -23.70 -16.24 -13.12
C THR A 248 -24.51 -15.50 -14.19
N LYS A 249 -25.01 -14.30 -13.88
CA LYS A 249 -25.89 -13.52 -14.76
C LYS A 249 -25.54 -12.04 -14.73
N GLY A 250 -25.90 -11.34 -15.81
CA GLY A 250 -25.68 -9.90 -15.93
C GLY A 250 -24.26 -9.59 -16.38
N LYS A 251 -23.69 -8.49 -15.89
CA LYS A 251 -22.32 -8.08 -16.23
C LYS A 251 -21.60 -7.45 -15.04
N LEU A 252 -20.27 -7.51 -15.03
CA LEU A 252 -19.44 -6.69 -14.16
C LEU A 252 -18.99 -5.44 -14.91
N GLN A 253 -19.09 -4.29 -14.26
CA GLN A 253 -18.50 -3.02 -14.69
C GLN A 253 -17.29 -2.75 -13.80
N VAL A 254 -16.14 -2.53 -14.40
CA VAL A 254 -14.90 -2.16 -13.71
C VAL A 254 -14.56 -0.74 -14.07
N ILE A 255 -14.41 0.13 -13.07
CA ILE A 255 -14.04 1.53 -13.24
C ILE A 255 -12.76 1.79 -12.47
N TYR A 256 -11.76 2.36 -13.14
CA TYR A 256 -10.58 2.93 -12.49
C TYR A 256 -10.62 4.45 -12.59
N SER A 257 -10.62 5.14 -11.45
CA SER A 257 -10.71 6.59 -11.41
C SER A 257 -9.78 7.19 -10.35
N THR A 258 -9.55 8.50 -10.42
CA THR A 258 -8.83 9.23 -9.37
C THR A 258 -9.52 9.08 -8.01
N PRO A 259 -8.82 9.29 -6.88
CA PRO A 259 -9.42 9.09 -5.55
C PRO A 259 -10.65 9.96 -5.25
N ASN A 260 -10.74 11.15 -5.87
CA ASN A 260 -11.92 12.04 -5.80
C ASN A 260 -12.98 11.73 -6.87
N GLN A 261 -12.73 10.73 -7.74
CA GLN A 261 -13.59 10.29 -8.83
C GLN A 261 -13.89 11.37 -9.89
N GLU A 262 -13.12 12.47 -9.91
CA GLU A 262 -13.27 13.53 -10.92
C GLU A 262 -12.78 13.11 -12.30
N THR A 263 -11.88 12.13 -12.38
CA THR A 263 -11.36 11.62 -13.65
C THR A 263 -11.40 10.10 -13.65
N THR A 264 -12.11 9.54 -14.64
CA THR A 264 -12.06 8.11 -14.95
C THR A 264 -10.87 7.85 -15.86
N TYR A 265 -9.95 6.99 -15.41
CA TYR A 265 -8.83 6.54 -16.22
C TYR A 265 -9.25 5.50 -17.25
N ALA A 266 -10.07 4.52 -16.84
CA ALA A 266 -10.53 3.44 -17.70
C ALA A 266 -11.84 2.86 -17.17
N GLU A 267 -12.66 2.34 -18.08
CA GLU A 267 -13.88 1.60 -17.80
C GLU A 267 -13.94 0.37 -18.72
N ALA A 268 -14.40 -0.76 -18.20
CA ALA A 268 -14.64 -1.96 -18.98
C ALA A 268 -15.80 -2.77 -18.42
N PHE A 269 -16.42 -3.57 -19.28
CA PHE A 269 -17.50 -4.48 -18.93
C PHE A 269 -17.08 -5.94 -19.16
N LEU A 270 -17.58 -6.83 -18.31
CA LEU A 270 -17.44 -8.28 -18.41
C LEU A 270 -18.83 -8.91 -18.38
N ASN A 271 -19.30 -9.43 -19.50
CA ASN A 271 -20.56 -10.18 -19.53
C ASN A 271 -20.40 -11.50 -18.78
N LEU A 272 -21.40 -11.82 -17.94
CA LEU A 272 -21.44 -13.06 -17.16
C LEU A 272 -22.37 -14.10 -17.79
N SER A 273 -23.22 -13.66 -18.73
CA SER A 273 -24.24 -14.47 -19.41
C SER A 273 -23.66 -15.48 -20.40
N ASP A 274 -22.42 -15.29 -20.85
CA ASP A 274 -21.76 -16.13 -21.85
C ASP A 274 -20.42 -16.60 -21.27
N ASN A 275 -20.37 -17.88 -20.89
CA ASN A 275 -19.10 -18.54 -20.54
C ASN A 275 -18.27 -18.88 -21.80
N ASP A 276 -18.66 -18.35 -22.97
CA ASP A 276 -18.05 -18.59 -24.27
C ASP A 276 -17.61 -17.24 -24.90
N GLU A 277 -16.30 -17.07 -25.01
CA GLU A 277 -15.54 -16.05 -25.77
C GLU A 277 -15.85 -14.55 -25.56
N TYR A 278 -14.91 -13.89 -24.88
CA TYR A 278 -14.92 -12.47 -24.52
C TYR A 278 -14.71 -11.52 -25.70
N SER A 279 -15.61 -10.54 -25.85
CA SER A 279 -15.42 -9.33 -26.66
C SER A 279 -15.36 -8.09 -25.75
N LEU A 280 -14.28 -7.32 -25.88
CA LEU A 280 -14.10 -6.04 -25.19
C LEU A 280 -14.90 -4.97 -25.94
N GLU A 281 -16.06 -4.57 -25.41
CA GLU A 281 -16.69 -3.31 -25.83
C GLU A 281 -15.96 -2.15 -25.14
N THR A 282 -15.12 -1.45 -25.91
CA THR A 282 -14.44 -0.22 -25.47
C THR A 282 -15.26 0.96 -25.98
N GLU A 283 -16.25 1.44 -25.23
CA GLU A 283 -16.90 2.71 -25.55
C GLU A 283 -16.11 3.87 -24.93
N ILE A 284 -15.29 4.52 -25.76
CA ILE A 284 -14.70 5.83 -25.46
C ILE A 284 -15.72 6.88 -25.86
N ASN A 285 -16.47 7.44 -24.91
CA ASN A 285 -17.15 8.71 -25.11
C ASN A 285 -16.18 9.86 -24.83
N SER A 286 -15.39 10.23 -25.84
CA SER A 286 -14.76 11.54 -25.90
C SER A 286 -15.83 12.56 -26.31
N ASN A 287 -16.41 13.29 -25.35
CA ASN A 287 -17.11 14.52 -25.66
C ASN A 287 -17.04 15.55 -24.51
N LYS A 288 -16.33 16.64 -24.84
CA LYS A 288 -16.18 17.96 -24.19
C LYS A 288 -15.24 18.09 -22.99
#